data_AF-A0A4P5W0E4-F1
#
_entry.id   AF-A0A4P5W0E4-F1
#
_cell.length_a   1.000
_cell.length_b   1.000
_cell.length_c   1.000
_cell.angle_alpha   90.00
_cell.angle_beta   90.00
_cell.angle_gamma   90.00
#
_symmetry.space_group_name_H-M   'P 1'
#
loop_
_entity.id
_entity.type
_entity.pdbx_description
1 polymer ?
#
loop_
_entity_poly.entity_id
_entity_poly.type
_entity_poly.pdbx_seq_one_letter_code
_entity_poly.pdbx_strand_id
1 'polypeptide(L)'
;MRPGILIQHSTQTTRSRELVRCDVGAVIGFIPQSAWPPEATAGDFLEIPLTRWEELAEHPQRAMVDVATRRGARSFFENGGVELHVIVVCIRDEAELVGGGLAEGVFAPLFERLRIEEEVGLIFVPALAYLRCEVTRLGKVNWQGENFANELLVHCRMMNNRFLILDAPRGLHGELLARWFEAFRTMYPENRSWGAVYYPWIMRGDELFPPSGAIAGVFARMERERYPTGIAWPPANVSLRGVTHTEVEMDWTEVGAVSETGINPLVVAPGRGVVVWGARTMSADPNWVYINSRRIVSMIGEQLRRDNEWAIFEPNDMGLWKVIERDVMARLEQLWNAGLLSGARAMEEYSVECSGATNPLAVRDRGELHVQVKLKPVGTTEQILIDLRLGSPGL
;
A
#
# COMPACT_ATOMS: atom_id res chain seq x y z
N MET A 1 -4.59 -62.66 13.13
CA MET A 1 -4.61 -61.29 12.57
C MET A 1 -5.25 -61.36 11.20
N ARG A 2 -6.34 -60.63 10.96
CA ARG A 2 -6.92 -60.55 9.61
C ARG A 2 -6.06 -59.56 8.79
N PRO A 3 -5.65 -59.91 7.57
CA PRO A 3 -5.02 -58.93 6.67
C PRO A 3 -6.11 -57.93 6.26
N GLY A 4 -6.00 -56.71 6.75
CA GLY A 4 -6.88 -55.59 6.39
C GLY A 4 -6.03 -54.44 5.88
N ILE A 5 -6.43 -53.84 4.77
CA ILE A 5 -5.80 -52.64 4.24
C ILE A 5 -6.16 -51.49 5.18
N LEU A 6 -5.16 -50.90 5.82
CA LEU A 6 -5.33 -49.69 6.62
C LEU A 6 -5.20 -48.49 5.66
N ILE A 7 -6.31 -47.88 5.27
CA ILE A 7 -6.29 -46.62 4.54
C ILE A 7 -6.24 -45.50 5.58
N GLN A 8 -5.04 -44.96 5.79
CA GLN A 8 -4.85 -43.78 6.61
C GLN A 8 -4.97 -42.56 5.69
N HIS A 9 -6.08 -41.83 5.79
CA HIS A 9 -6.17 -40.52 5.16
C HIS A 9 -5.23 -39.58 5.92
N SER A 10 -4.03 -39.34 5.40
CA SER A 10 -3.31 -38.13 5.80
C SER A 10 -4.15 -36.97 5.27
N THR A 11 -4.76 -36.19 6.15
CA THR A 11 -5.32 -34.91 5.77
C THR A 11 -4.18 -34.03 5.30
N GLN A 12 -3.91 -34.02 3.99
CA GLN A 12 -3.23 -32.87 3.39
C GLN A 12 -4.15 -31.69 3.70
N THR A 13 -3.69 -30.80 4.57
CA THR A 13 -4.37 -29.54 4.87
C THR A 13 -4.72 -28.88 3.54
N THR A 14 -6.00 -28.59 3.32
CA THR A 14 -6.48 -27.97 2.09
C THR A 14 -5.82 -26.59 1.98
N ARG A 15 -4.76 -26.49 1.18
CA ARG A 15 -4.01 -25.24 1.01
C ARG A 15 -4.86 -24.26 0.22
N SER A 16 -4.92 -23.00 0.67
CA SER A 16 -5.62 -21.95 -0.08
C SER A 16 -5.03 -21.85 -1.49
N ARG A 17 -5.90 -21.98 -2.49
CA ARG A 17 -5.53 -21.82 -3.90
C ARG A 17 -5.51 -20.35 -4.33
N GLU A 18 -6.25 -19.49 -3.61
CA GLU A 18 -6.39 -18.09 -3.95
C GLU A 18 -5.24 -17.29 -3.36
N LEU A 19 -4.71 -16.37 -4.17
CA LEU A 19 -3.67 -15.45 -3.71
C LEU A 19 -4.29 -14.42 -2.77
N VAL A 20 -3.48 -13.98 -1.81
CA VAL A 20 -3.81 -12.84 -0.93
C VAL A 20 -4.23 -11.64 -1.77
N ARG A 21 -5.37 -11.05 -1.41
CA ARG A 21 -5.87 -9.82 -2.01
C ARG A 21 -5.03 -8.64 -1.52
N CYS A 22 -4.81 -7.68 -2.40
CA CYS A 22 -4.11 -6.44 -2.07
C CYS A 22 -4.92 -5.20 -2.48
N ASP A 23 -6.16 -5.41 -2.93
CA ASP A 23 -7.07 -4.41 -3.51
C ASP A 23 -8.12 -3.88 -2.52
N VAL A 24 -8.23 -4.46 -1.32
CA VAL A 24 -9.15 -4.02 -0.27
C VAL A 24 -8.63 -2.73 0.35
N GLY A 25 -9.45 -1.68 0.30
CA GLY A 25 -9.11 -0.36 0.82
C GLY A 25 -9.60 -0.13 2.25
N ALA A 26 -8.90 0.74 2.98
CA ALA A 26 -9.39 1.44 4.15
C ALA A 26 -9.20 2.94 3.95
N VAL A 27 -10.29 3.70 4.01
CA VAL A 27 -10.25 5.17 4.07
C VAL A 27 -10.46 5.61 5.51
N ILE A 28 -9.53 6.41 6.00
CA ILE A 28 -9.60 6.93 7.37
C ILE A 28 -10.07 8.39 7.30
N GLY A 29 -11.00 8.74 8.19
CA GLY A 29 -11.51 10.09 8.38
C GLY A 29 -11.73 10.41 9.85
N PHE A 30 -12.31 11.58 10.09
CA PHE A 30 -12.43 12.12 11.46
C PHE A 30 -13.80 12.72 11.73
N ILE A 31 -14.31 12.47 12.94
CA ILE A 31 -15.55 13.06 13.44
C ILE A 31 -15.15 14.14 14.46
N PRO A 32 -15.42 15.43 14.19
CA PRO A 32 -15.13 16.49 15.15
C PRO A 32 -16.03 16.36 16.38
N GLN A 33 -15.57 16.86 17.53
CA GLN A 33 -16.29 16.76 18.81
C GLN A 33 -17.75 17.25 18.76
N SER A 34 -18.03 18.28 17.95
CA SER A 34 -19.37 18.82 17.76
C SER A 34 -20.35 17.88 17.06
N ALA A 35 -19.87 16.81 16.43
CA ALA A 35 -20.63 15.84 15.68
C ALA A 35 -20.57 14.42 16.30
N TRP A 36 -20.02 14.29 17.52
CA TRP A 36 -19.96 13.00 18.21
C TRP A 36 -21.35 12.46 18.57
N PRO A 37 -21.53 11.13 18.54
CA PRO A 37 -22.65 10.48 19.21
C PRO A 37 -22.69 10.83 20.71
N PRO A 38 -23.87 10.90 21.35
CA PRO A 38 -24.01 11.33 22.75
C PRO A 38 -23.17 10.57 23.79
N GLU A 39 -22.78 9.32 23.49
CA GLU A 39 -22.01 8.45 24.38
C GLU A 39 -20.57 8.20 23.89
N ALA A 40 -20.17 8.83 22.77
CA ALA A 40 -18.85 8.63 22.21
C ALA A 40 -17.77 9.41 22.97
N THR A 41 -16.58 8.83 22.98
CA THR A 41 -15.37 9.37 23.56
C THR A 41 -14.28 9.51 22.49
N ALA A 42 -13.20 10.21 22.82
CA ALA A 42 -12.07 10.36 21.90
C ALA A 42 -11.48 8.99 21.57
N GLY A 43 -11.35 8.67 20.29
CA GLY A 43 -10.83 7.40 19.79
C GLY A 43 -11.88 6.36 19.44
N ASP A 44 -13.14 6.55 19.86
CA ASP A 44 -14.25 5.76 19.35
C ASP A 44 -14.38 6.01 17.84
N PHE A 45 -14.66 4.95 17.08
CA PHE A 45 -14.78 5.06 15.63
C PHE A 45 -16.04 4.38 15.11
N LEU A 46 -16.51 4.89 13.98
CA LEU A 46 -17.53 4.25 13.16
C LEU A 46 -16.82 3.59 11.98
N GLU A 47 -17.09 2.30 11.77
CA GLU A 47 -16.66 1.57 10.58
C GLU A 47 -17.87 1.19 9.73
N ILE A 48 -17.79 1.50 8.44
CA ILE A 48 -18.80 1.14 7.45
C ILE A 48 -18.09 0.36 6.34
N PRO A 49 -18.22 -0.98 6.27
CA PRO A 49 -17.73 -1.75 5.15
C PRO A 49 -18.63 -1.50 3.93
N LEU A 50 -18.01 -1.27 2.78
CA LEU A 50 -18.69 -0.93 1.53
C LEU A 50 -18.21 -1.83 0.40
N THR A 51 -19.16 -2.26 -0.43
CA THR A 51 -18.87 -2.91 -1.72
C THR A 51 -19.16 -2.01 -2.92
N ARG A 52 -19.84 -0.89 -2.68
CA ARG A 52 -20.17 0.13 -3.67
C ARG A 52 -20.42 1.48 -3.00
N TRP A 53 -20.37 2.55 -3.79
CA TRP A 53 -20.52 3.92 -3.29
C TRP A 53 -21.92 4.21 -2.73
N GLU A 54 -22.97 3.67 -3.36
CA GLU A 54 -24.37 3.95 -3.01
C GLU A 54 -24.68 3.58 -1.55
N GLU A 55 -24.02 2.54 -1.03
CA GLU A 55 -24.16 2.10 0.37
C GLU A 55 -23.78 3.20 1.35
N LEU A 56 -22.75 4.00 1.07
CA LEU A 56 -22.42 5.17 1.90
C LEU A 56 -23.31 6.37 1.60
N ALA A 57 -23.66 6.57 0.33
CA ALA A 57 -24.50 7.69 -0.09
C ALA A 57 -25.87 7.68 0.59
N GLU A 58 -26.40 6.48 0.83
CA GLU A 58 -27.70 6.21 1.47
C GLU A 58 -27.58 5.87 2.96
N HIS A 59 -26.36 5.75 3.50
CA HIS A 59 -26.13 5.32 4.88
C HIS A 59 -26.74 6.32 5.90
N PRO A 60 -27.46 5.85 6.94
CA PRO A 60 -28.04 6.73 7.96
C PRO A 60 -26.99 7.60 8.68
N GLN A 61 -25.79 7.06 8.89
CA GLN A 61 -24.70 7.75 9.58
C GLN A 61 -23.75 8.50 8.63
N ARG A 62 -24.08 8.63 7.33
CA ARG A 62 -23.21 9.33 6.34
C ARG A 62 -22.83 10.75 6.74
N ALA A 63 -23.67 11.42 7.55
CA ALA A 63 -23.45 12.78 8.02
C ALA A 63 -22.25 12.89 8.97
N MET A 64 -21.92 11.80 9.68
CA MET A 64 -20.76 11.72 10.56
C MET A 64 -19.44 11.56 9.78
N VAL A 65 -19.51 11.06 8.54
CA VAL A 65 -18.32 10.92 7.69
C VAL A 65 -17.98 12.27 7.07
N ASP A 66 -16.75 12.75 7.31
CA ASP A 66 -16.29 14.03 6.81
C ASP A 66 -16.29 14.11 5.27
N VAL A 67 -16.33 15.33 4.75
CA VAL A 67 -16.45 15.58 3.31
C VAL A 67 -15.27 15.00 2.53
N ALA A 68 -14.05 15.08 3.05
CA ALA A 68 -12.86 14.59 2.36
C ALA A 68 -12.89 13.06 2.24
N THR A 69 -13.25 12.37 3.31
CA THR A 69 -13.40 10.91 3.37
C THR A 69 -14.52 10.43 2.44
N ARG A 70 -15.67 11.09 2.42
CA ARG A 70 -16.76 10.77 1.48
C ARG A 70 -16.31 10.94 0.02
N ARG A 71 -15.58 12.01 -0.30
CA ARG A 71 -15.01 12.23 -1.64
C ARG A 71 -13.99 11.16 -2.02
N GLY A 72 -13.12 10.79 -1.10
CA GLY A 72 -12.14 9.72 -1.28
C GLY A 72 -12.81 8.37 -1.55
N ALA A 73 -13.80 7.99 -0.73
CA ALA A 73 -14.57 6.76 -0.92
C ALA A 73 -15.29 6.72 -2.27
N ARG A 74 -15.94 7.83 -2.67
CA ARG A 74 -16.56 7.93 -4.00
C ARG A 74 -15.55 7.75 -5.12
N SER A 75 -14.42 8.44 -5.03
CA SER A 75 -13.37 8.40 -6.04
C SER A 75 -12.73 7.02 -6.17
N PHE A 76 -12.61 6.27 -5.06
CA PHE A 76 -12.16 4.89 -5.03
C PHE A 76 -13.06 3.99 -5.90
N PHE A 77 -14.37 4.02 -5.67
CA PHE A 77 -15.32 3.23 -6.46
C PHE A 77 -15.44 3.70 -7.92
N GLU A 78 -15.45 5.02 -8.18
CA GLU A 78 -15.43 5.55 -9.55
C GLU A 78 -14.19 5.09 -10.33
N ASN A 79 -13.07 4.89 -9.63
CA ASN A 79 -11.84 4.35 -10.18
C ASN A 79 -11.73 2.83 -10.10
N GLY A 80 -12.80 2.10 -9.80
CA GLY A 80 -12.86 0.66 -9.93
C GLY A 80 -12.37 -0.11 -8.71
N GLY A 81 -12.27 0.53 -7.55
CA GLY A 81 -12.25 -0.15 -6.27
C GLY A 81 -13.52 -0.99 -6.04
N VAL A 82 -13.42 -2.00 -5.17
CA VAL A 82 -14.46 -3.03 -5.00
C VAL A 82 -14.87 -3.22 -3.54
N GLU A 83 -13.92 -3.11 -2.62
CA GLU A 83 -14.17 -3.29 -1.20
C GLU A 83 -13.42 -2.21 -0.42
N LEU A 84 -14.14 -1.51 0.45
CA LEU A 84 -13.63 -0.36 1.18
C LEU A 84 -14.18 -0.34 2.61
N HIS A 85 -13.29 -0.29 3.59
CA HIS A 85 -13.62 0.04 4.96
C HIS A 85 -13.56 1.57 5.14
N VAL A 86 -14.71 2.21 5.39
CA VAL A 86 -14.74 3.62 5.79
C VAL A 86 -14.67 3.68 7.31
N ILE A 87 -13.55 4.14 7.85
CA ILE A 87 -13.31 4.23 9.29
C ILE A 87 -13.18 5.70 9.66
N VAL A 88 -14.11 6.22 10.46
CA VAL A 88 -14.08 7.61 10.93
C VAL A 88 -13.94 7.67 12.44
N VAL A 89 -12.88 8.34 12.91
CA VAL A 89 -12.48 8.37 14.33
C VAL A 89 -12.93 9.65 15.01
N CYS A 90 -13.52 9.54 16.19
CA CYS A 90 -13.88 10.67 17.04
C CYS A 90 -12.62 11.35 17.59
N ILE A 91 -12.39 12.60 17.16
CA ILE A 91 -11.28 13.45 17.64
C ILE A 91 -11.84 14.71 18.29
N ARG A 92 -11.17 15.19 19.33
CA ARG A 92 -11.53 16.44 20.01
C ARG A 92 -11.22 17.64 19.13
N ASP A 93 -10.02 17.64 18.58
CA ASP A 93 -9.52 18.64 17.65
C ASP A 93 -8.36 18.08 16.81
N GLU A 94 -7.91 18.85 15.82
CA GLU A 94 -6.80 18.45 14.93
C GLU A 94 -5.45 18.37 15.66
N ALA A 95 -5.29 18.94 16.86
CA ALA A 95 -4.03 18.81 17.60
C ALA A 95 -3.78 17.37 18.07
N GLU A 96 -4.83 16.56 18.20
CA GLU A 96 -4.71 15.11 18.45
C GLU A 96 -4.05 14.36 17.29
N LEU A 97 -4.07 14.90 16.05
CA LEU A 97 -3.35 14.34 14.90
C LEU A 97 -1.84 14.66 14.94
N VAL A 98 -1.46 15.64 15.75
CA VAL A 98 -0.09 16.11 15.93
C VAL A 98 0.59 15.39 17.11
N GLY A 99 -0.17 14.84 18.06
CA GLY A 99 0.36 14.22 19.28
C GLY A 99 0.07 12.72 19.38
N GLY A 100 1.06 11.93 19.80
CA GLY A 100 0.87 10.51 20.14
C GLY A 100 1.90 9.58 19.50
N GLY A 101 1.93 8.36 20.01
CA GLY A 101 2.53 7.19 19.36
C GLY A 101 1.47 6.09 19.25
N LEU A 102 1.68 5.14 18.33
CA LEU A 102 0.77 4.03 17.98
C LEU A 102 0.07 3.27 19.13
N ALA A 103 0.63 3.29 20.35
CA ALA A 103 0.22 2.42 21.45
C ALA A 103 -0.53 3.11 22.60
N GLU A 104 -0.52 4.45 22.70
CA GLU A 104 -1.05 5.15 23.89
C GLU A 104 -1.86 6.40 23.57
N GLY A 105 -2.29 6.58 22.31
CA GLY A 105 -3.03 7.74 21.84
C GLY A 105 -4.51 7.48 21.50
N VAL A 106 -5.18 8.56 21.08
CA VAL A 106 -6.58 8.57 20.59
C VAL A 106 -6.79 7.55 19.45
N PHE A 107 -5.76 7.24 18.68
CA PHE A 107 -5.83 6.30 17.56
C PHE A 107 -5.53 4.84 17.90
N ALA A 108 -5.23 4.50 19.16
CA ALA A 108 -4.96 3.10 19.53
C ALA A 108 -6.10 2.14 19.13
N PRO A 109 -7.40 2.45 19.34
CA PRO A 109 -8.50 1.59 18.89
C PRO A 109 -8.54 1.39 17.37
N LEU A 110 -8.23 2.44 16.59
CA LEU A 110 -8.12 2.36 15.13
C LEU A 110 -7.02 1.37 14.73
N PHE A 111 -5.83 1.50 15.31
CA PHE A 111 -4.71 0.62 14.97
C PHE A 111 -4.97 -0.83 15.38
N GLU A 112 -5.60 -1.08 16.54
CA GLU A 112 -6.04 -2.42 16.91
C GLU A 112 -7.03 -3.00 15.89
N ARG A 113 -8.03 -2.21 15.48
CA ARG A 113 -9.00 -2.66 14.47
C ARG A 113 -8.33 -2.99 13.14
N LEU A 114 -7.40 -2.14 12.69
CA LEU A 114 -6.63 -2.37 11.47
C LEU A 114 -5.72 -3.61 11.59
N ARG A 115 -5.17 -3.93 12.77
CA ARG A 115 -4.39 -5.18 12.96
C ARG A 115 -5.25 -6.42 12.81
N ILE A 116 -6.48 -6.37 13.35
CA ILE A 116 -7.46 -7.46 13.24
C ILE A 116 -7.93 -7.64 11.79
N GLU A 117 -8.05 -6.54 11.02
CA GLU A 117 -8.38 -6.63 9.60
C GLU A 117 -7.15 -7.02 8.76
N GLU A 118 -7.02 -8.31 8.47
CA GLU A 118 -5.92 -8.84 7.69
C GLU A 118 -6.05 -8.53 6.19
N GLU A 119 -7.27 -8.37 5.67
CA GLU A 119 -7.52 -8.21 4.23
C GLU A 119 -7.22 -6.81 3.70
N VAL A 120 -7.17 -5.78 4.57
CA VAL A 120 -6.86 -4.40 4.16
C VAL A 120 -5.44 -4.32 3.59
N GLY A 121 -5.35 -4.11 2.28
CA GLY A 121 -4.09 -3.97 1.54
C GLY A 121 -3.74 -2.52 1.18
N LEU A 122 -4.72 -1.61 1.17
CA LEU A 122 -4.54 -0.19 0.84
C LEU A 122 -5.08 0.69 1.97
N ILE A 123 -4.32 1.69 2.38
CA ILE A 123 -4.77 2.70 3.33
C ILE A 123 -4.62 4.08 2.69
N PHE A 124 -5.61 4.94 2.87
CA PHE A 124 -5.55 6.35 2.44
C PHE A 124 -6.34 7.25 3.38
N VAL A 125 -5.89 8.50 3.53
CA VAL A 125 -6.46 9.45 4.50
C VAL A 125 -6.59 10.84 3.88
N PRO A 126 -7.59 11.05 2.99
CA PRO A 126 -7.73 12.31 2.25
C PRO A 126 -7.84 13.54 3.17
N ALA A 127 -8.41 13.36 4.37
CA ALA A 127 -8.57 14.42 5.35
C ALA A 127 -7.24 15.04 5.80
N LEU A 128 -6.13 14.29 5.84
CA LEU A 128 -4.83 14.83 6.27
C LEU A 128 -4.30 15.90 5.32
N ALA A 129 -4.62 15.78 4.03
CA ALA A 129 -4.18 16.71 3.01
C ALA A 129 -4.70 18.15 3.25
N TYR A 130 -5.84 18.27 3.94
CA TYR A 130 -6.47 19.53 4.29
C TYR A 130 -5.84 20.22 5.51
N LEU A 131 -5.04 19.50 6.30
CA LEU A 131 -4.41 20.05 7.50
C LEU A 131 -3.40 21.15 7.15
N ARG A 132 -3.20 22.05 8.10
CA ARG A 132 -2.42 23.26 7.88
C ARG A 132 -0.96 22.92 7.58
N CYS A 133 -0.39 23.70 6.65
CA CYS A 133 1.02 23.71 6.35
C CYS A 133 1.60 25.08 6.73
N GLU A 134 2.66 25.10 7.54
CA GLU A 134 3.35 26.31 7.98
C GLU A 134 4.77 26.37 7.41
N VAL A 135 5.14 27.50 6.82
CA VAL A 135 6.50 27.75 6.36
C VAL A 135 7.21 28.65 7.38
N THR A 136 8.26 28.12 7.98
CA THR A 136 9.09 28.88 8.93
C THR A 136 9.90 29.96 8.22
N ARG A 137 10.45 30.93 8.97
CA ARG A 137 11.37 31.95 8.43
C ARG A 137 12.62 31.37 7.74
N LEU A 138 13.01 30.16 8.11
CA LEU A 138 14.15 29.44 7.51
C LEU A 138 13.75 28.62 6.27
N GLY A 139 12.50 28.72 5.82
CA GLY A 139 11.99 27.98 4.66
C GLY A 139 11.71 26.50 4.92
N LYS A 140 11.77 26.05 6.18
CA LYS A 140 11.28 24.71 6.59
C LYS A 140 9.76 24.70 6.48
N VAL A 141 9.24 23.67 5.83
CA VAL A 141 7.80 23.42 5.68
C VAL A 141 7.39 22.38 6.74
N ASN A 142 6.43 22.72 7.60
CA ASN A 142 5.87 21.82 8.61
C ASN A 142 4.40 21.56 8.26
N TRP A 143 4.06 20.32 7.93
CA TRP A 143 2.68 19.89 7.74
C TRP A 143 2.16 19.20 9.00
N GLN A 144 0.98 19.59 9.48
CA GLN A 144 0.43 19.04 10.74
C GLN A 144 0.11 17.54 10.66
N GLY A 145 -0.13 16.98 9.47
CA GLY A 145 -0.42 15.56 9.30
C GLY A 145 0.79 14.63 9.34
N GLU A 146 2.02 15.16 9.48
CA GLU A 146 3.26 14.37 9.40
C GLU A 146 3.31 13.23 10.42
N ASN A 147 2.91 13.49 11.67
CA ASN A 147 3.00 12.50 12.75
C ASN A 147 2.03 11.33 12.51
N PHE A 148 0.76 11.61 12.26
CA PHE A 148 -0.20 10.55 11.96
C PHE A 148 0.13 9.78 10.67
N ALA A 149 0.63 10.46 9.63
CA ALA A 149 1.11 9.79 8.43
C ALA A 149 2.30 8.84 8.72
N ASN A 150 3.23 9.24 9.61
CA ASN A 150 4.32 8.38 10.05
C ASN A 150 3.82 7.16 10.84
N GLU A 151 2.84 7.33 11.73
CA GLU A 151 2.23 6.21 12.45
C GLU A 151 1.61 5.19 11.50
N LEU A 152 0.87 5.64 10.49
CA LEU A 152 0.30 4.76 9.46
C LEU A 152 1.37 4.02 8.67
N LEU A 153 2.51 4.66 8.37
CA LEU A 153 3.62 3.99 7.69
C LEU A 153 4.30 2.94 8.58
N VAL A 154 4.46 3.24 9.88
CA VAL A 154 4.94 2.24 10.83
C VAL A 154 3.97 1.07 10.92
N HIS A 155 2.66 1.32 10.96
CA HIS A 155 1.64 0.26 10.90
C HIS A 155 1.76 -0.56 9.62
N CYS A 156 1.87 0.08 8.45
CA CYS A 156 2.06 -0.61 7.18
C CYS A 156 3.31 -1.48 7.17
N ARG A 157 4.42 -0.99 7.77
CA ARG A 157 5.65 -1.75 7.94
C ARG A 157 5.46 -2.96 8.84
N MET A 158 4.85 -2.78 10.01
CA MET A 158 4.64 -3.83 11.00
C MET A 158 3.76 -4.97 10.46
N MET A 159 2.69 -4.62 9.75
CA MET A 159 1.78 -5.60 9.17
C MET A 159 2.32 -6.22 7.87
N ASN A 160 3.25 -5.53 7.19
CA ASN A 160 3.98 -5.99 6.01
C ASN A 160 3.11 -6.40 4.80
N ASN A 161 1.79 -6.20 4.85
CA ASN A 161 0.83 -6.60 3.83
C ASN A 161 -0.01 -5.44 3.26
N ARG A 162 0.25 -4.21 3.71
CA ARG A 162 -0.55 -3.02 3.35
C ARG A 162 0.30 -1.82 2.98
N PHE A 163 -0.28 -0.92 2.19
CA PHE A 163 0.43 0.21 1.58
C PHE A 163 -0.34 1.52 1.76
N LEU A 164 0.35 2.58 2.18
CA LEU A 164 -0.23 3.90 2.42
C LEU A 164 -0.16 4.78 1.16
N ILE A 165 -1.31 5.33 0.75
CA ILE A 165 -1.41 6.31 -0.32
C ILE A 165 -1.68 7.67 0.30
N LEU A 166 -0.74 8.58 0.15
CA LEU A 166 -0.79 9.93 0.67
C LEU A 166 -0.99 10.95 -0.44
N ASP A 167 -1.60 12.05 -0.05
CA ASP A 167 -1.79 13.24 -0.88
C ASP A 167 -0.74 14.28 -0.49
N ALA A 168 -0.25 15.05 -1.46
CA ALA A 168 0.52 16.24 -1.15
C ALA A 168 -0.34 17.25 -0.34
N PRO A 169 0.21 17.90 0.71
CA PRO A 169 -0.52 18.89 1.48
C PRO A 169 -1.05 20.03 0.60
N ARG A 170 -2.25 20.51 0.93
CA ARG A 170 -2.92 21.55 0.15
C ARG A 170 -2.07 22.81 0.04
N GLY A 171 -1.99 23.37 -1.17
CA GLY A 171 -1.32 24.65 -1.41
C GLY A 171 0.21 24.58 -1.51
N LEU A 172 0.81 23.38 -1.42
CA LEU A 172 2.23 23.20 -1.73
C LEU A 172 2.44 23.02 -3.23
N HIS A 173 3.40 23.75 -3.77
CA HIS A 173 3.83 23.65 -5.17
C HIS A 173 5.32 24.03 -5.30
N GLY A 174 5.95 23.61 -6.39
CA GLY A 174 7.33 23.93 -6.73
C GLY A 174 8.32 23.59 -5.61
N GLU A 175 9.18 24.55 -5.26
CA GLU A 175 10.22 24.35 -4.25
C GLU A 175 9.67 23.98 -2.86
N LEU A 176 8.51 24.51 -2.46
CA LEU A 176 7.95 24.21 -1.14
C LEU A 176 7.48 22.75 -1.06
N LEU A 177 6.90 22.23 -2.14
CA LEU A 177 6.53 20.82 -2.25
C LEU A 177 7.77 19.92 -2.15
N ALA A 178 8.82 20.23 -2.92
CA ALA A 178 10.07 19.47 -2.90
C ALA A 178 10.75 19.49 -1.52
N ARG A 179 10.81 20.67 -0.87
CA ARG A 179 11.40 20.82 0.47
C ARG A 179 10.64 20.05 1.54
N TRP A 180 9.30 20.12 1.51
CA TRP A 180 8.46 19.34 2.42
C TRP A 180 8.70 17.84 2.23
N PHE A 181 8.62 17.37 0.98
CA PHE A 181 8.74 15.95 0.71
C PHE A 181 10.11 15.42 1.10
N GLU A 182 11.19 16.16 0.85
CA GLU A 182 12.53 15.74 1.24
C GLU A 182 12.72 15.66 2.75
N ALA A 183 12.21 16.66 3.49
CA ALA A 183 12.22 16.62 4.95
C ALA A 183 11.37 15.46 5.51
N PHE A 184 10.19 15.24 4.93
CA PHE A 184 9.32 14.13 5.33
C PHE A 184 9.99 12.79 5.04
N ARG A 185 10.52 12.60 3.83
CA ARG A 185 11.19 11.37 3.38
C ARG A 185 12.37 10.98 4.27
N THR A 186 13.21 11.93 4.65
CA THR A 186 14.47 11.67 5.39
C THR A 186 14.30 11.40 6.88
N MET A 187 13.16 11.74 7.50
CA MET A 187 12.96 11.61 8.94
C MET A 187 12.95 10.15 9.44
N TYR A 188 12.31 9.25 8.69
CA TYR A 188 12.18 7.81 9.02
C TYR A 188 12.32 6.96 7.75
N PRO A 189 13.52 6.90 7.14
CA PRO A 189 13.73 6.32 5.82
C PRO A 189 13.29 4.84 5.74
N GLU A 190 13.39 4.12 6.84
CA GLU A 190 13.03 2.71 6.99
C GLU A 190 11.52 2.43 6.94
N ASN A 191 10.67 3.46 6.84
CA ASN A 191 9.22 3.33 6.69
C ASN A 191 8.73 3.80 5.31
N ARG A 192 9.60 4.42 4.51
CA ARG A 192 9.20 5.15 3.29
C ARG A 192 8.87 4.26 2.11
N SER A 193 9.31 3.01 2.10
CA SER A 193 8.91 2.07 1.05
C SER A 193 7.46 1.61 1.18
N TRP A 194 6.80 1.80 2.33
CA TRP A 194 5.40 1.38 2.55
C TRP A 194 4.36 2.43 2.17
N GLY A 195 4.77 3.51 1.50
CA GLY A 195 3.81 4.48 0.98
C GLY A 195 4.29 5.25 -0.23
N ALA A 196 3.37 5.99 -0.82
CA ALA A 196 3.58 6.86 -1.98
C ALA A 196 2.80 8.16 -1.81
N VAL A 197 3.34 9.25 -2.34
CA VAL A 197 2.67 10.56 -2.39
C VAL A 197 2.26 10.86 -3.83
N TYR A 198 1.06 11.40 -4.01
CA TYR A 198 0.53 11.83 -5.29
C TYR A 198 0.25 13.33 -5.29
N TYR A 199 0.56 13.97 -6.42
CA TYR A 199 0.44 15.41 -6.64
C TYR A 199 0.12 15.66 -8.12
N PRO A 200 -0.64 16.70 -8.49
CA PRO A 200 -1.39 17.65 -7.67
C PRO A 200 -2.74 17.09 -7.20
N TRP A 201 -3.51 17.93 -6.52
CA TRP A 201 -4.91 17.68 -6.27
C TRP A 201 -5.71 17.62 -7.58
N ILE A 202 -6.86 16.96 -7.53
CA ILE A 202 -7.71 16.70 -8.70
C ILE A 202 -9.06 17.37 -8.54
N MET A 203 -9.71 17.63 -9.68
CA MET A 203 -10.97 18.35 -9.73
C MET A 203 -12.06 17.58 -10.45
N ARG A 204 -13.30 17.73 -9.99
CA ARG A 204 -14.51 17.24 -10.64
C ARG A 204 -15.48 18.41 -10.83
N GLY A 205 -15.49 18.98 -12.02
CA GLY A 205 -16.07 20.31 -12.21
C GLY A 205 -15.31 21.32 -11.34
N ASP A 206 -16.01 22.10 -10.53
CA ASP A 206 -15.40 23.08 -9.61
C ASP A 206 -15.00 22.47 -8.25
N GLU A 207 -15.23 21.17 -8.05
CA GLU A 207 -14.92 20.50 -6.79
C GLU A 207 -13.45 20.04 -6.74
N LEU A 208 -12.65 20.68 -5.90
CA LEU A 208 -11.24 20.33 -5.64
C LEU A 208 -11.10 19.34 -4.47
N PHE A 209 -10.38 18.23 -4.69
CA PHE A 209 -10.17 17.17 -3.69
C PHE A 209 -8.85 16.39 -3.87
N PRO A 210 -8.35 15.72 -2.82
CA PRO A 210 -7.11 14.96 -2.87
C PRO A 210 -7.24 13.68 -3.71
N PRO A 211 -6.18 13.25 -4.41
CA PRO A 211 -6.23 12.13 -5.34
C PRO A 211 -6.20 10.73 -4.71
N SER A 212 -5.82 10.55 -3.45
CA SER A 212 -5.53 9.25 -2.84
C SER A 212 -6.64 8.23 -2.98
N GLY A 213 -7.90 8.65 -2.87
CA GLY A 213 -9.05 7.78 -3.13
C GLY A 213 -9.12 7.29 -4.57
N ALA A 214 -8.94 8.19 -5.56
CA ALA A 214 -8.89 7.81 -6.97
C ALA A 214 -7.73 6.85 -7.27
N ILE A 215 -6.56 7.11 -6.68
CA ILE A 215 -5.37 6.28 -6.84
C ILE A 215 -5.52 4.91 -6.20
N ALA A 216 -6.08 4.82 -5.00
CA ALA A 216 -6.41 3.54 -4.37
C ALA A 216 -7.37 2.73 -5.26
N GLY A 217 -8.36 3.39 -5.87
CA GLY A 217 -9.23 2.76 -6.86
C GLY A 217 -8.47 2.27 -8.09
N VAL A 218 -7.50 3.03 -8.60
CA VAL A 218 -6.62 2.61 -9.71
C VAL A 218 -5.83 1.36 -9.35
N PHE A 219 -5.26 1.27 -8.14
CA PHE A 219 -4.52 0.08 -7.69
C PHE A 219 -5.44 -1.15 -7.74
N ALA A 220 -6.59 -1.05 -7.08
CA ALA A 220 -7.58 -2.13 -7.05
C ALA A 220 -8.06 -2.54 -8.45
N ARG A 221 -8.33 -1.56 -9.31
CA ARG A 221 -8.74 -1.79 -10.70
C ARG A 221 -7.67 -2.50 -11.52
N MET A 222 -6.43 -2.05 -11.43
CA MET A 222 -5.30 -2.63 -12.16
C MET A 222 -5.07 -4.08 -11.77
N GLU A 223 -5.14 -4.38 -10.47
CA GLU A 223 -5.05 -5.74 -9.94
C GLU A 223 -6.14 -6.64 -10.47
N ARG A 224 -7.40 -6.17 -10.43
CA ARG A 224 -8.55 -6.97 -10.81
C ARG A 224 -8.65 -7.19 -12.32
N GLU A 225 -8.37 -6.16 -13.13
CA GLU A 225 -8.38 -6.25 -14.60
C GLU A 225 -7.30 -7.21 -15.14
N ARG A 226 -6.27 -7.51 -14.34
CA ARG A 226 -5.11 -8.33 -14.73
C ARG A 226 -4.86 -9.48 -13.75
N TYR A 227 -5.91 -9.93 -13.06
CA TYR A 227 -5.80 -11.04 -12.12
C TYR A 227 -5.24 -12.30 -12.80
N PRO A 228 -4.33 -13.08 -12.16
CA PRO A 228 -3.81 -12.93 -10.79
C PRO A 228 -2.54 -12.08 -10.65
N THR A 229 -2.05 -11.47 -11.73
CA THR A 229 -0.72 -10.83 -11.77
C THR A 229 -0.76 -9.32 -11.82
N GLY A 230 -1.95 -8.73 -11.67
CA GLY A 230 -2.14 -7.29 -11.80
C GLY A 230 -1.34 -6.45 -10.80
N ILE A 231 -0.96 -7.01 -9.64
CA ILE A 231 -0.06 -6.36 -8.67
C ILE A 231 1.33 -6.06 -9.24
N ALA A 232 1.78 -6.81 -10.25
CA ALA A 232 3.05 -6.55 -10.93
C ALA A 232 3.01 -5.34 -11.85
N TRP A 233 1.81 -4.89 -12.24
CA TRP A 233 1.66 -3.74 -13.12
C TRP A 233 1.79 -2.46 -12.30
N PRO A 234 2.73 -1.56 -12.66
CA PRO A 234 2.83 -0.28 -11.97
C PRO A 234 1.53 0.51 -12.14
N PRO A 235 1.05 1.20 -11.08
CA PRO A 235 -0.17 2.00 -11.13
C PRO A 235 0.08 3.36 -11.81
N ALA A 236 0.77 3.35 -12.96
CA ALA A 236 1.15 4.51 -13.75
C ALA A 236 0.74 4.32 -15.21
N ASN A 237 0.70 5.43 -15.95
CA ASN A 237 0.17 5.52 -17.31
C ASN A 237 -1.30 5.11 -17.41
N VAL A 238 -2.10 5.40 -16.38
CA VAL A 238 -3.52 5.04 -16.28
C VAL A 238 -4.37 6.30 -16.12
N SER A 239 -5.45 6.41 -16.88
CA SER A 239 -6.40 7.53 -16.76
C SER A 239 -7.27 7.40 -15.51
N LEU A 240 -7.48 8.52 -14.83
CA LEU A 240 -8.45 8.64 -13.75
C LEU A 240 -9.87 8.77 -14.31
N ARG A 241 -10.83 8.18 -13.60
CA ARG A 241 -12.27 8.26 -13.87
C ARG A 241 -12.91 9.23 -12.88
N GLY A 242 -13.93 9.95 -13.32
CA GLY A 242 -14.66 10.92 -12.49
C GLY A 242 -13.92 12.25 -12.24
N VAL A 243 -12.81 12.49 -12.96
CA VAL A 243 -11.95 13.67 -12.82
C VAL A 243 -11.96 14.47 -14.12
N THR A 244 -12.01 15.79 -14.00
CA THR A 244 -12.03 16.73 -15.13
C THR A 244 -10.66 17.36 -15.39
N HIS A 245 -9.93 17.77 -14.36
CA HIS A 245 -8.63 18.46 -14.46
C HIS A 245 -7.84 18.33 -13.15
N THR A 246 -6.61 18.84 -13.15
CA THR A 246 -5.73 18.97 -11.97
C THR A 246 -5.76 20.39 -11.42
N GLU A 247 -5.48 20.58 -10.13
CA GLU A 247 -5.34 21.91 -9.51
C GLU A 247 -4.21 22.73 -10.14
N VAL A 248 -3.14 22.03 -10.51
CA VAL A 248 -1.97 22.59 -11.18
C VAL A 248 -1.74 21.83 -12.46
N GLU A 249 -1.72 22.52 -13.59
CA GLU A 249 -1.26 21.94 -14.85
C GLU A 249 0.25 22.10 -14.94
N MET A 250 0.96 20.99 -14.87
CA MET A 250 2.43 20.96 -14.94
C MET A 250 2.91 20.81 -16.38
N ASP A 251 3.99 21.48 -16.74
CA ASP A 251 4.74 21.16 -17.96
C ASP A 251 5.63 19.91 -17.77
N TRP A 252 6.23 19.41 -18.85
CA TRP A 252 7.06 18.20 -18.78
C TRP A 252 8.36 18.37 -17.98
N THR A 253 8.87 19.59 -17.85
CA THR A 253 10.04 19.90 -17.03
C THR A 253 9.66 19.78 -15.55
N GLU A 254 8.53 20.35 -15.16
CA GLU A 254 7.98 20.26 -13.81
C GLU A 254 7.60 18.82 -13.45
N VAL A 255 6.97 18.07 -14.37
CA VAL A 255 6.68 16.63 -14.18
C VAL A 255 7.95 15.83 -13.91
N GLY A 256 9.03 16.12 -14.66
CA GLY A 256 10.34 15.51 -14.45
C GLY A 256 10.89 15.83 -13.07
N ALA A 257 10.91 17.11 -12.70
CA ALA A 257 11.40 17.57 -11.39
C ALA A 257 10.61 16.95 -10.23
N VAL A 258 9.28 16.90 -10.32
CA VAL A 258 8.42 16.25 -9.31
C VAL A 258 8.73 14.75 -9.21
N SER A 259 8.83 14.04 -10.34
CA SER A 259 9.14 12.61 -10.35
C SER A 259 10.51 12.31 -9.72
N GLU A 260 11.52 13.14 -10.00
CA GLU A 260 12.88 13.00 -9.44
C GLU A 260 12.89 13.09 -7.91
N THR A 261 12.00 13.88 -7.30
CA THR A 261 11.87 13.90 -5.83
C THR A 261 11.36 12.58 -5.25
N GLY A 262 10.61 11.78 -6.02
CA GLY A 262 9.91 10.58 -5.56
C GLY A 262 8.39 10.77 -5.37
N ILE A 263 7.87 11.97 -5.64
CA ILE A 263 6.43 12.25 -5.70
C ILE A 263 5.89 11.77 -7.05
N ASN A 264 4.67 11.20 -7.07
CA ASN A 264 4.04 10.70 -8.28
C ASN A 264 3.15 11.78 -8.92
N PRO A 265 3.51 12.31 -10.12
CA PRO A 265 2.73 13.35 -10.77
C PRO A 265 1.45 12.81 -11.40
N LEU A 266 0.40 13.63 -11.38
CA LEU A 266 -0.82 13.47 -12.16
C LEU A 266 -0.82 14.53 -13.26
N VAL A 267 -0.93 14.09 -14.51
CA VAL A 267 -0.76 14.96 -15.68
C VAL A 267 -2.03 14.99 -16.52
N VAL A 268 -2.31 16.14 -17.14
CA VAL A 268 -3.37 16.23 -18.14
C VAL A 268 -2.81 15.79 -19.48
N ALA A 269 -3.27 14.65 -19.98
CA ALA A 269 -2.85 14.11 -21.26
C ALA A 269 -3.95 14.30 -22.33
N PRO A 270 -3.64 14.94 -23.48
CA PRO A 270 -4.60 15.11 -24.57
C PRO A 270 -5.27 13.80 -24.99
N GLY A 271 -6.60 13.78 -25.07
CA GLY A 271 -7.38 12.60 -25.43
C GLY A 271 -7.49 11.51 -24.36
N ARG A 272 -6.80 11.65 -23.21
CA ARG A 272 -6.79 10.67 -22.11
C ARG A 272 -7.25 11.23 -20.76
N GLY A 273 -7.45 12.54 -20.66
CA GLY A 273 -7.84 13.20 -19.42
C GLY A 273 -6.69 13.27 -18.42
N VAL A 274 -7.00 13.22 -17.12
CA VAL A 274 -5.97 13.15 -16.06
C VAL A 274 -5.39 11.74 -15.99
N VAL A 275 -4.07 11.63 -16.04
CA VAL A 275 -3.33 10.37 -16.09
C VAL A 275 -2.33 10.31 -14.93
N VAL A 276 -2.25 9.16 -14.27
CA VAL A 276 -1.22 8.88 -13.27
C VAL A 276 0.12 8.70 -13.98
N TRP A 277 1.15 9.44 -13.60
CA TRP A 277 2.44 9.48 -14.31
C TRP A 277 3.64 9.13 -13.43
N GLY A 278 3.42 8.40 -12.33
CA GLY A 278 4.48 7.89 -11.46
C GLY A 278 4.07 6.63 -10.73
N ALA A 279 5.06 5.78 -10.43
CA ALA A 279 4.89 4.55 -9.65
C ALA A 279 6.00 4.37 -8.60
N ARG A 280 6.47 5.48 -8.02
CA ARG A 280 7.52 5.52 -7.01
C ARG A 280 6.95 5.49 -5.60
N THR A 281 7.58 4.73 -4.72
CA THR A 281 7.40 4.86 -3.28
C THR A 281 8.13 6.11 -2.80
N MET A 282 8.00 6.43 -1.51
CA MET A 282 8.81 7.51 -0.92
C MET A 282 10.24 7.06 -0.58
N SER A 283 10.64 5.81 -0.86
CA SER A 283 11.95 5.30 -0.44
C SER A 283 13.11 5.90 -1.24
N ALA A 284 14.23 6.16 -0.56
CA ALA A 284 15.51 6.47 -1.18
C ALA A 284 16.31 5.20 -1.54
N ASP A 285 15.93 4.04 -1.00
CA ASP A 285 16.62 2.77 -1.23
C ASP A 285 16.34 2.30 -2.67
N PRO A 286 17.38 2.09 -3.52
CA PRO A 286 17.23 1.58 -4.87
C PRO A 286 16.42 0.28 -4.98
N ASN A 287 16.41 -0.55 -3.94
CA ASN A 287 15.64 -1.80 -3.92
C ASN A 287 14.13 -1.57 -3.79
N TRP A 288 13.72 -0.41 -3.28
CA TRP A 288 12.34 -0.11 -2.90
C TRP A 288 11.76 1.11 -3.60
N VAL A 289 12.40 1.61 -4.66
CA VAL A 289 11.92 2.78 -5.41
C VAL A 289 10.53 2.55 -5.97
N TYR A 290 10.18 1.34 -6.41
CA TYR A 290 8.94 1.09 -7.14
C TYR A 290 7.82 0.49 -6.30
N ILE A 291 6.62 1.02 -6.48
CA ILE A 291 5.39 0.59 -5.79
C ILE A 291 5.07 -0.87 -6.07
N ASN A 292 5.08 -1.29 -7.34
CA ASN A 292 4.78 -2.68 -7.70
C ASN A 292 5.77 -3.67 -7.06
N SER A 293 7.07 -3.39 -7.09
CA SER A 293 8.08 -4.25 -6.48
C SER A 293 7.88 -4.40 -4.96
N ARG A 294 7.63 -3.29 -4.24
CA ARG A 294 7.29 -3.34 -2.80
C ARG A 294 6.04 -4.17 -2.54
N ARG A 295 4.98 -3.94 -3.33
CA ARG A 295 3.68 -4.58 -3.12
C ARG A 295 3.71 -6.07 -3.46
N ILE A 296 4.45 -6.49 -4.50
CA ILE A 296 4.73 -7.90 -4.78
C ILE A 296 5.38 -8.56 -3.54
N VAL A 297 6.45 -7.98 -3.00
CA VAL A 297 7.13 -8.58 -1.84
C VAL A 297 6.20 -8.66 -0.62
N SER A 298 5.36 -7.65 -0.42
CA SER A 298 4.38 -7.61 0.66
C SER A 298 3.35 -8.75 0.53
N MET A 299 2.78 -8.91 -0.66
CA MET A 299 1.82 -9.97 -0.98
C MET A 299 2.45 -11.35 -0.82
N ILE A 300 3.67 -11.56 -1.31
CA ILE A 300 4.39 -12.83 -1.17
C ILE A 300 4.64 -13.13 0.31
N GLY A 301 5.09 -12.15 1.09
CA GLY A 301 5.31 -12.34 2.53
C GLY A 301 4.05 -12.80 3.25
N GLU A 302 2.92 -12.15 2.97
CA GLU A 302 1.63 -12.51 3.55
C GLU A 302 1.11 -13.88 3.06
N GLN A 303 1.27 -14.18 1.77
CA GLN A 303 0.91 -15.48 1.22
C GLN A 303 1.71 -16.61 1.87
N LEU A 304 3.03 -16.43 2.02
CA LEU A 304 3.90 -17.41 2.65
C LEU A 304 3.56 -17.58 4.14
N ARG A 305 3.18 -16.52 4.85
CA ARG A 305 2.70 -16.61 6.22
C ARG A 305 1.45 -17.51 6.30
N ARG A 306 0.42 -17.21 5.49
CA ARG A 306 -0.84 -17.99 5.45
C ARG A 306 -0.62 -19.44 5.04
N ASP A 307 0.23 -19.68 4.04
CA ASP A 307 0.53 -21.03 3.54
C ASP A 307 1.22 -21.93 4.59
N ASN A 308 1.94 -21.33 5.54
CA ASN A 308 2.77 -22.03 6.54
C ASN A 308 2.22 -21.93 7.97
N GLU A 309 1.03 -21.35 8.17
CA GLU A 309 0.42 -21.20 9.49
C GLU A 309 0.15 -22.54 10.20
N TRP A 310 -0.09 -23.61 9.42
CA TRP A 310 -0.26 -24.96 9.93
C TRP A 310 0.95 -25.49 10.71
N ALA A 311 2.14 -24.94 10.49
CA ALA A 311 3.38 -25.39 11.14
C ALA A 311 3.48 -24.92 12.61
N ILE A 312 2.61 -24.02 13.06
CA ILE A 312 2.60 -23.55 14.45
C ILE A 312 2.25 -24.73 15.37
N PHE A 313 3.05 -24.94 16.41
CA PHE A 313 2.97 -26.07 17.35
C PHE A 313 3.33 -27.45 16.79
N GLU A 314 3.88 -27.54 15.57
CA GLU A 314 4.48 -28.77 15.08
C GLU A 314 5.86 -29.03 15.72
N PRO A 315 6.33 -30.29 15.81
CA PRO A 315 7.67 -30.60 16.29
C PRO A 315 8.76 -29.92 15.45
N ASN A 316 9.59 -29.08 16.08
CA ASN A 316 10.67 -28.35 15.42
C ASN A 316 11.90 -29.24 15.16
N ASP A 317 11.79 -30.05 14.11
CA ASP A 317 12.82 -30.98 13.63
C ASP A 317 13.16 -30.80 12.13
N MET A 318 14.16 -31.55 11.67
CA MET A 318 14.60 -31.50 10.26
C MET A 318 13.52 -31.94 9.27
N GLY A 319 12.53 -32.73 9.70
CA GLY A 319 11.39 -33.12 8.89
C GLY A 319 10.50 -31.92 8.60
N LEU A 320 10.13 -31.15 9.63
CA LEU A 320 9.36 -29.92 9.49
C LEU A 320 10.07 -28.92 8.57
N TRP A 321 11.38 -28.73 8.76
CA TRP A 321 12.17 -27.79 7.95
C TRP A 321 12.12 -28.10 6.46
N LYS A 322 12.30 -29.38 6.09
CA LYS A 322 12.21 -29.82 4.69
C LYS A 322 10.82 -29.63 4.08
N VAL A 323 9.77 -29.81 4.89
CA VAL A 323 8.40 -29.60 4.44
C VAL A 323 8.16 -28.11 4.15
N ILE A 324 8.53 -27.22 5.08
CA ILE A 324 8.40 -25.78 4.92
C ILE A 324 9.24 -25.28 3.73
N GLU A 325 10.50 -25.67 3.64
CA GLU A 325 11.40 -25.30 2.54
C GLU A 325 10.80 -25.68 1.17
N ARG A 326 10.33 -26.92 1.04
CA ARG A 326 9.67 -27.41 -0.18
C ARG A 326 8.40 -26.61 -0.48
N ASP A 327 7.59 -26.31 0.52
CA ASP A 327 6.30 -25.62 0.32
C ASP A 327 6.51 -24.15 -0.08
N VAL A 328 7.44 -23.45 0.57
CA VAL A 328 7.84 -22.08 0.20
C VAL A 328 8.45 -22.07 -1.20
N MET A 329 9.34 -23.02 -1.53
CA MET A 329 9.94 -23.12 -2.86
C MET A 329 8.88 -23.32 -3.94
N ALA A 330 7.93 -24.25 -3.73
CA ALA A 330 6.85 -24.51 -4.67
C ALA A 330 5.95 -23.28 -4.88
N ARG A 331 5.70 -22.48 -3.83
CA ARG A 331 4.94 -21.23 -3.96
C ARG A 331 5.70 -20.19 -4.77
N LEU A 332 6.99 -19.98 -4.51
CA LEU A 332 7.81 -19.04 -5.27
C LEU A 332 7.90 -19.45 -6.76
N GLU A 333 7.99 -20.75 -7.05
CA GLU A 333 7.95 -21.28 -8.41
C GLU A 333 6.62 -20.96 -9.12
N GLN A 334 5.48 -21.10 -8.44
CA GLN A 334 4.18 -20.71 -8.99
C GLN A 334 4.12 -19.22 -9.31
N LEU A 335 4.63 -18.37 -8.41
CA LEU A 335 4.61 -16.91 -8.57
C LEU A 335 5.59 -16.44 -9.65
N TRP A 336 6.73 -17.12 -9.81
CA TRP A 336 7.67 -16.90 -10.91
C TRP A 336 7.07 -17.30 -12.26
N ASN A 337 6.42 -18.47 -12.34
CA ASN A 337 5.71 -18.89 -13.56
C ASN A 337 4.55 -17.94 -13.92
N ALA A 338 3.95 -17.28 -12.92
CA ALA A 338 2.96 -16.23 -13.14
C ALA A 338 3.59 -14.89 -13.56
N GLY A 339 4.91 -14.74 -13.53
CA GLY A 339 5.61 -13.52 -13.94
C GLY A 339 5.65 -12.42 -12.88
N LEU A 340 5.53 -12.76 -11.59
CA LEU A 340 5.71 -11.79 -10.50
C LEU A 340 7.18 -11.60 -10.08
N LEU A 341 8.03 -12.59 -10.39
CA LEU A 341 9.46 -12.57 -10.12
C LEU A 341 10.24 -12.49 -11.45
N SER A 342 11.33 -11.75 -11.47
CA SER A 342 12.12 -11.52 -12.69
C SER A 342 13.14 -12.63 -12.95
N GLY A 343 13.58 -12.77 -14.21
CA GLY A 343 14.79 -13.51 -14.61
C GLY A 343 14.55 -14.82 -15.36
N ALA A 344 15.61 -15.33 -16.00
CA ALA A 344 15.52 -16.38 -17.03
C ALA A 344 15.53 -17.82 -16.47
N ARG A 345 15.96 -18.02 -15.21
CA ARG A 345 16.06 -19.33 -14.56
C ARG A 345 15.60 -19.25 -13.10
N ALA A 346 14.72 -20.17 -12.72
CA ALA A 346 14.12 -20.26 -11.39
C ALA A 346 15.12 -20.20 -10.22
N MET A 347 16.23 -20.96 -10.30
CA MET A 347 17.19 -21.11 -9.19
C MET A 347 18.24 -19.97 -9.07
N GLU A 348 18.24 -18.99 -9.99
CA GLU A 348 19.16 -17.85 -9.94
C GLU A 348 18.50 -16.61 -9.27
N GLU A 349 17.16 -16.58 -9.16
CA GLU A 349 16.39 -15.34 -8.90
C GLU A 349 15.53 -15.40 -7.63
N TYR A 350 15.30 -16.60 -7.08
CA TYR A 350 14.83 -16.80 -5.73
C TYR A 350 15.52 -18.00 -5.07
N SER A 351 15.63 -17.96 -3.75
CA SER A 351 16.21 -19.05 -2.95
C SER A 351 15.50 -19.14 -1.61
N VAL A 352 15.33 -20.36 -1.12
CA VAL A 352 14.79 -20.66 0.21
C VAL A 352 15.85 -21.45 0.96
N GLU A 353 16.08 -21.09 2.21
CA GLU A 353 16.89 -21.89 3.13
C GLU A 353 16.13 -22.08 4.45
N CYS A 354 15.85 -23.34 4.78
CA CYS A 354 15.37 -23.75 6.10
C CYS A 354 16.21 -24.94 6.57
N SER A 355 17.35 -24.65 7.19
CA SER A 355 18.36 -25.64 7.51
C SER A 355 18.82 -25.52 8.96
N GLY A 356 19.73 -26.40 9.39
CA GLY A 356 20.39 -26.26 10.69
C GLY A 356 21.25 -25.00 10.81
N ALA A 357 21.63 -24.37 9.69
CA ALA A 357 22.34 -23.09 9.69
C ALA A 357 21.40 -21.92 10.04
N THR A 358 20.16 -21.93 9.52
CA THR A 358 19.14 -20.93 9.87
C THR A 358 18.45 -21.23 11.21
N ASN A 359 18.46 -22.49 11.66
CA ASN A 359 17.80 -22.95 12.89
C ASN A 359 18.80 -23.61 13.87
N PRO A 360 19.80 -22.88 14.39
CA PRO A 360 20.70 -23.40 15.42
C PRO A 360 19.94 -23.64 16.74
N LEU A 361 20.56 -24.37 17.68
CA LEU A 361 19.94 -24.70 18.98
C LEU A 361 19.36 -23.47 19.69
N ALA A 362 20.08 -22.34 19.70
CA ALA A 362 19.59 -21.11 20.34
C ALA A 362 18.27 -20.57 19.76
N VAL A 363 18.00 -20.75 18.46
CA VAL A 363 16.71 -20.38 17.83
C VAL A 363 15.63 -21.35 18.26
N ARG A 364 15.94 -22.66 18.22
CA ARG A 364 15.02 -23.74 18.56
C ARG A 364 14.62 -23.72 20.04
N ASP A 365 15.55 -23.41 20.93
CA ASP A 365 15.32 -23.31 22.37
C ASP A 365 14.38 -22.15 22.74
N ARG A 366 14.26 -21.14 21.87
CA ARG A 366 13.25 -20.07 21.98
C ARG A 366 11.90 -20.44 21.36
N GLY A 367 11.77 -21.63 20.80
CA GLY A 367 10.57 -22.08 20.09
C GLY A 367 10.40 -21.45 18.71
N GLU A 368 11.47 -20.89 18.13
CA GLU A 368 11.42 -20.22 16.83
C GLU A 368 11.81 -21.16 15.68
N LEU A 369 11.30 -20.87 14.48
CA LEU A 369 11.73 -21.48 13.22
C LEU A 369 11.95 -20.37 12.19
N HIS A 370 13.16 -20.28 11.66
CA HIS A 370 13.56 -19.24 10.71
C HIS A 370 13.71 -19.83 9.30
N VAL A 371 13.01 -19.21 8.35
CA VAL A 371 13.12 -19.49 6.92
C VAL A 371 13.72 -18.27 6.25
N GLN A 372 14.86 -18.43 5.59
CA GLN A 372 15.45 -17.35 4.80
C GLN A 372 14.94 -17.44 3.37
N VAL A 373 14.29 -16.37 2.91
CA VAL A 373 13.81 -16.24 1.52
C VAL A 373 14.52 -15.08 0.86
N LYS A 374 15.10 -15.32 -0.31
CA LYS A 374 15.61 -14.27 -1.22
C LYS A 374 14.79 -14.35 -2.49
N LEU A 375 14.40 -13.20 -3.03
CA LEU A 375 13.61 -13.12 -4.26
C LEU A 375 13.85 -11.78 -4.94
N LYS A 376 13.55 -11.72 -6.24
CA LYS A 376 13.62 -10.50 -7.03
C LYS A 376 12.29 -10.24 -7.75
N PRO A 377 11.49 -9.25 -7.31
CA PRO A 377 10.22 -8.94 -7.95
C PRO A 377 10.45 -8.34 -9.34
N VAL A 378 9.44 -8.41 -10.20
CA VAL A 378 9.45 -7.65 -11.45
C VAL A 378 9.54 -6.14 -11.16
N GLY A 379 10.40 -5.46 -11.91
CA GLY A 379 10.63 -4.02 -11.81
C GLY A 379 9.65 -3.18 -12.63
N THR A 380 9.89 -1.89 -12.70
CA THR A 380 9.12 -0.93 -13.52
C THR A 380 10.02 -0.28 -14.57
N THR A 381 9.50 -0.07 -15.78
CA THR A 381 10.15 0.71 -16.83
C THR A 381 9.64 2.14 -16.80
N GLU A 382 10.48 3.10 -16.39
CA GLU A 382 10.13 4.54 -16.38
C GLU A 382 10.63 5.30 -17.62
N GLN A 383 11.69 4.83 -18.27
CA GLN A 383 12.33 5.54 -19.38
C GLN A 383 12.63 4.57 -20.53
N ILE A 384 12.43 5.05 -21.76
CA ILE A 384 12.80 4.35 -22.99
C ILE A 384 13.79 5.23 -23.76
N LEU A 385 15.04 4.79 -23.85
CA LEU A 385 16.05 5.42 -24.69
C LEU A 385 16.11 4.70 -26.04
N ILE A 386 15.83 5.42 -27.13
CA ILE A 386 15.96 4.92 -28.50
C ILE A 386 17.12 5.67 -29.17
N ASP A 387 18.26 5.01 -29.34
CA ASP A 387 19.42 5.53 -30.07
C ASP A 387 19.26 5.22 -31.57
N LEU A 388 19.07 6.26 -32.39
CA LEU A 388 18.96 6.14 -33.84
C LEU A 388 20.31 6.41 -34.50
N ARG A 389 20.90 5.38 -35.11
CA ARG A 389 22.14 5.49 -35.86
C ARG A 389 21.86 5.37 -37.35
N LEU A 390 22.41 6.29 -38.15
CA LEU A 390 22.48 6.12 -39.59
C LEU A 390 23.49 5.01 -39.89
N GLY A 391 23.01 3.89 -40.42
CA GLY A 391 23.90 2.86 -40.93
C GLY A 391 24.67 3.39 -42.13
N SER A 392 25.99 3.33 -42.09
CA SER A 392 26.79 3.37 -43.33
C SER A 392 26.45 2.12 -44.14
N PRO A 393 26.25 2.20 -45.47
CA PRO A 393 26.21 0.99 -46.28
C PRO A 393 27.61 0.36 -46.28
N GLY A 394 27.82 -0.57 -45.35
CA GLY A 394 29.03 -1.39 -45.21
C GLY A 394 30.01 -0.90 -44.14
N LEU A 395 30.10 -1.64 -43.02
CA LEU A 395 31.31 -2.14 -42.38
C LEU A 395 30.95 -3.18 -41.32
#